data_AF-A0AA97AMF2-F1
#
_entry.id   AF-A0AA97AMF2-F1
#
_cell.length_a   1.000
_cell.length_b   1.000
_cell.length_c   1.000
_cell.angle_alpha   90.00
_cell.angle_beta   90.00
_cell.angle_gamma   90.00
#
_symmetry.space_group_name_H-M   'P 1'
#
loop_
_entity.id
_entity.type
_entity.pdbx_description
1 polymer ?
#
loop_
_entity_poly.entity_id
_entity_poly.type
_entity_poly.pdbx_seq_one_letter_code
_entity_poly.pdbx_strand_id
1 'polypeptide(L)'
;MSCRNPNGNCYTTLLPAAASRIGTAAQVVIKPSAKYTQPMVIWSAIVAQSGSMKTPAQRIILDPLTTLEKEAHKRYEAETEEYEQLRAAGEQVKKPVRKRYLTKDSTIETLQRTHAENPRGILYYRDELAGAIKGRNQYRRGQGADEEAELDQWTGSAVIVDRAEKAVCIPHSAVSRTGAIQWEVLAELMGDHRDTNGAWSRWLFCAADAPPRYLNLSEDEPDNGITEALIWLYRTLEQLPTQDYFLSTEAKYLFEAWQHHLVDTQRTEQSSGLQLIYPKIEAYTARLALWLHIVNAVLKQQQPPLLINDQTMEQAIQLAAYYLWQHRLIHTHNSPDSGLAALGLKIQKYVERIGAASASRLKSGIRALRTTTTHEIRQLMRTLEIAGFGSVEGEGSEMIYSARRQQATSGRIDNSDQRVTPVSTSELQLSSEVQTMTDPIDTTPHSDAPRQLLRSDSSTITPPESQGLQPGTPIEVWFEQQWIRATYLHPLHRLIFSCRSQKLEEGHQVKLEISAQQIKVWWQNASRFKVAIADIRILNDSNCHAPSS
;
A
#
# COMPACT_ATOMS: atom_id res chain seq x y z
N MET A 1 -6.74 -3.52 -3.43
CA MET A 1 -5.94 -4.76 -3.47
C MET A 1 -6.50 -5.73 -2.43
N SER A 2 -6.67 -7.01 -2.75
CA SER A 2 -7.14 -8.04 -1.79
C SER A 2 -5.95 -8.83 -1.25
N CYS A 3 -5.87 -9.03 0.07
CA CYS A 3 -4.74 -9.66 0.78
C CYS A 3 -4.58 -11.18 0.55
N ARG A 4 -5.10 -11.74 -0.55
CA ARG A 4 -4.97 -13.16 -0.93
C ARG A 4 -4.59 -13.35 -2.41
N ASN A 5 -4.01 -12.34 -3.04
CA ASN A 5 -3.62 -12.39 -4.44
C ASN A 5 -2.15 -12.86 -4.56
N PRO A 6 -1.81 -13.95 -5.29
CA PRO A 6 -0.43 -14.39 -5.50
C PRO A 6 0.50 -13.29 -6.06
N ASN A 7 -0.07 -12.27 -6.70
CA ASN A 7 0.63 -11.10 -7.23
C ASN A 7 1.34 -10.23 -6.15
N GLY A 8 0.99 -10.38 -4.86
CA GLY A 8 1.61 -9.61 -3.76
C GLY A 8 3.13 -9.84 -3.61
N ASN A 9 3.59 -11.04 -3.96
CA ASN A 9 5.02 -11.42 -3.94
C ASN A 9 5.82 -10.66 -5.00
N CYS A 10 5.32 -10.66 -6.23
CA CYS A 10 5.94 -9.98 -7.35
C CYS A 10 5.96 -8.47 -7.11
N TYR A 11 4.84 -7.88 -6.68
CA TYR A 11 4.77 -6.44 -6.40
C TYR A 11 5.75 -5.99 -5.31
N THR A 12 5.80 -6.72 -4.18
CA THR A 12 6.72 -6.40 -3.08
C THR A 12 8.19 -6.47 -3.50
N THR A 13 8.54 -7.35 -4.45
CA THR A 13 9.90 -7.44 -5.03
C THR A 13 10.16 -6.34 -6.07
N LEU A 14 9.13 -5.94 -6.83
CA LEU A 14 9.22 -4.92 -7.89
C LEU A 14 9.49 -3.52 -7.33
N LEU A 15 8.91 -3.18 -6.16
CA LEU A 15 9.12 -1.91 -5.48
C LEU A 15 10.63 -1.54 -5.35
N PRO A 16 11.47 -2.30 -4.61
CA PRO A 16 12.90 -2.01 -4.50
C PRO A 16 13.68 -2.22 -5.79
N ALA A 17 13.24 -3.14 -6.68
CA ALA A 17 13.90 -3.35 -7.96
C ALA A 17 13.82 -2.10 -8.85
N ALA A 18 12.63 -1.54 -9.05
CA ALA A 18 12.43 -0.28 -9.76
C ALA A 18 13.02 0.92 -8.99
N ALA A 19 12.87 0.97 -7.66
CA ALA A 19 13.46 2.04 -6.83
C ALA A 19 14.98 2.12 -7.00
N SER A 20 15.68 0.98 -7.14
CA SER A 20 17.13 0.94 -7.37
C SER A 20 17.60 1.51 -8.73
N ARG A 21 16.68 1.70 -9.69
CA ARG A 21 16.96 2.30 -11.01
C ARG A 21 16.66 3.79 -11.05
N ILE A 22 15.65 4.22 -10.30
CA ILE A 22 15.39 5.63 -10.02
C ILE A 22 16.50 6.19 -9.12
N GLY A 23 16.62 5.64 -7.90
CA GLY A 23 17.67 5.91 -6.92
C GLY A 23 17.91 7.40 -6.66
N THR A 24 19.17 7.84 -6.73
CA THR A 24 19.57 9.24 -6.44
C THR A 24 19.03 10.28 -7.42
N ALA A 25 18.39 9.87 -8.52
CA ALA A 25 17.79 10.79 -9.48
C ALA A 25 16.40 11.30 -9.08
N ALA A 26 15.76 10.74 -8.05
CA ALA A 26 14.51 11.28 -7.54
C ALA A 26 14.43 11.26 -6.01
N GLN A 27 14.02 12.39 -5.45
CA GLN A 27 13.55 12.53 -4.09
C GLN A 27 12.23 13.32 -4.08
N VAL A 28 11.42 13.11 -3.05
CA VAL A 28 10.19 13.87 -2.84
C VAL A 28 10.40 14.88 -1.72
N VAL A 29 10.11 16.14 -2.02
CA VAL A 29 10.20 17.27 -1.09
C VAL A 29 8.79 17.54 -0.54
N ILE A 30 8.54 17.04 0.67
CA ILE A 30 7.25 17.14 1.36
C ILE A 30 7.05 18.58 1.87
N LYS A 31 8.07 19.13 2.55
CA LYS A 31 8.05 20.49 3.12
C LYS A 31 9.40 21.19 2.91
N PRO A 32 9.55 22.01 1.84
CA PRO A 32 10.80 22.68 1.52
C PRO A 32 11.37 23.53 2.65
N SER A 33 10.53 24.28 3.37
CA SER A 33 10.95 25.16 4.46
C SER A 33 11.55 24.42 5.67
N ALA A 34 11.19 23.15 5.86
CA ALA A 34 11.74 22.29 6.91
C ALA A 34 12.83 21.35 6.38
N LYS A 35 13.20 21.45 5.09
CA LYS A 35 14.03 20.47 4.37
C LYS A 35 13.52 19.02 4.53
N TYR A 36 12.20 18.83 4.69
CA TYR A 36 11.65 17.49 4.83
C TYR A 36 11.55 16.84 3.45
N THR A 37 12.53 15.99 3.13
CA THR A 37 12.59 15.19 1.91
C THR A 37 12.56 13.69 2.23
N GLN A 38 12.26 12.86 1.23
CA GLN A 38 12.43 11.41 1.28
C GLN A 38 13.08 10.89 -0.02
N PRO A 39 14.11 10.02 0.07
CA PRO A 39 14.81 9.49 -1.09
C PRO A 39 14.07 8.30 -1.71
N MET A 40 14.38 7.95 -2.97
CA MET A 40 13.92 6.71 -3.59
C MET A 40 14.72 5.49 -3.12
N VAL A 41 14.55 5.12 -1.84
CA VAL A 41 15.12 3.91 -1.23
C VAL A 41 14.01 3.06 -0.63
N ILE A 42 13.86 1.82 -1.10
CA ILE A 42 12.86 0.88 -0.60
C ILE A 42 13.54 -0.40 -0.13
N TRP A 43 13.19 -0.86 1.06
CA TRP A 43 13.60 -2.16 1.61
C TRP A 43 12.35 -3.02 1.82
N SER A 44 12.34 -4.24 1.30
CA SER A 44 11.17 -5.13 1.41
C SER A 44 11.56 -6.59 1.68
N ALA A 45 10.68 -7.36 2.31
CA ALA A 45 10.92 -8.78 2.56
C ALA A 45 9.63 -9.60 2.42
N ILE A 46 9.69 -10.70 1.66
CA ILE A 46 8.59 -11.67 1.60
C ILE A 46 8.71 -12.64 2.77
N VAL A 47 7.67 -12.75 3.60
CA VAL A 47 7.60 -13.67 4.74
C VAL A 47 6.64 -14.81 4.41
N ALA A 48 7.13 -16.04 4.31
CA ALA A 48 6.27 -17.23 4.21
C ALA A 48 6.99 -18.50 4.67
N GLN A 49 6.27 -19.62 4.81
CA GLN A 49 6.82 -20.92 5.22
C GLN A 49 7.93 -21.44 4.29
N SER A 50 8.73 -22.40 4.73
CA SER A 50 9.69 -23.09 3.83
C SER A 50 8.96 -23.77 2.66
N GLY A 51 9.61 -23.87 1.50
CA GLY A 51 9.07 -24.53 0.30
C GLY A 51 7.90 -23.82 -0.42
N SER A 52 7.52 -22.60 -0.05
CA SER A 52 6.29 -21.92 -0.53
C SER A 52 6.39 -21.21 -1.90
N MET A 53 7.19 -21.71 -2.87
CA MET A 53 7.41 -21.09 -4.20
C MET A 53 7.76 -19.58 -4.23
N LYS A 54 8.25 -18.99 -3.13
CA LYS A 54 8.67 -17.58 -3.08
C LYS A 54 9.72 -17.25 -4.15
N THR A 55 10.79 -18.03 -4.21
CA THR A 55 11.94 -17.77 -5.09
C THR A 55 11.58 -17.70 -6.58
N PRO A 56 10.80 -18.64 -7.18
CA PRO A 56 10.27 -18.47 -8.54
C PRO A 56 9.54 -17.15 -8.78
N ALA A 57 8.65 -16.74 -7.88
CA ALA A 57 7.91 -15.48 -8.03
C ALA A 57 8.82 -14.24 -7.97
N GLN A 58 9.86 -14.26 -7.13
CA GLN A 58 10.86 -13.17 -7.10
C GLN A 58 11.74 -13.16 -8.35
N ARG A 59 12.06 -14.33 -8.94
CA ARG A 59 12.87 -14.44 -10.15
C ARG A 59 12.24 -13.76 -11.37
N ILE A 60 10.91 -13.82 -11.54
CA ILE A 60 10.21 -13.07 -12.60
C ILE A 60 10.60 -11.58 -12.61
N ILE A 61 10.78 -10.99 -11.42
CA ILE A 61 11.13 -9.57 -11.25
C ILE A 61 12.65 -9.31 -11.33
N LEU A 62 13.47 -10.28 -10.91
CA LEU A 62 14.91 -10.11 -10.66
C LEU A 62 15.82 -10.70 -11.76
N ASP A 63 15.33 -11.67 -12.53
CA ASP A 63 16.07 -12.26 -13.64
C ASP A 63 16.28 -11.25 -14.80
N PRO A 64 15.33 -10.35 -15.13
CA PRO A 64 15.59 -9.21 -16.01
C PRO A 64 16.78 -8.33 -15.57
N LEU A 65 16.89 -8.01 -14.26
CA LEU A 65 18.06 -7.29 -13.72
C LEU A 65 19.34 -8.16 -13.79
N THR A 66 19.21 -9.48 -13.64
CA THR A 66 20.34 -10.42 -13.76
C THR A 66 20.83 -10.51 -15.21
N THR A 67 19.95 -10.39 -16.20
CA THR A 67 20.31 -10.27 -17.62
C THR A 67 21.07 -8.97 -17.88
N LEU A 68 20.56 -7.83 -17.41
CA LEU A 68 21.26 -6.54 -17.49
C LEU A 68 22.63 -6.57 -16.81
N GLU A 69 22.77 -7.25 -15.66
CA GLU A 69 24.05 -7.46 -14.96
C GLU A 69 25.05 -8.29 -15.79
N LYS A 70 24.59 -9.33 -16.49
CA LYS A 70 25.43 -10.11 -17.43
C LYS A 70 25.87 -9.28 -18.63
N GLU A 71 24.97 -8.47 -19.21
CA GLU A 71 25.31 -7.56 -20.31
C GLU A 71 26.34 -6.50 -19.90
N ALA A 72 26.18 -5.91 -18.70
CA ALA A 72 27.16 -4.97 -18.15
C ALA A 72 28.51 -5.64 -17.83
N HIS A 73 28.51 -6.89 -17.39
CA HIS A 73 29.73 -7.64 -17.14
C HIS A 73 30.53 -7.86 -18.43
N LYS A 74 29.87 -8.33 -19.50
CA LYS A 74 30.51 -8.57 -20.81
C LYS A 74 31.08 -7.30 -21.43
N ARG A 75 30.33 -6.18 -21.36
CA ARG A 75 30.82 -4.88 -21.83
C ARG A 75 32.07 -4.44 -21.06
N TYR A 76 32.05 -4.55 -19.74
CA TYR A 76 33.22 -4.23 -18.92
C TYR A 76 34.43 -5.13 -19.20
N GLU A 77 34.23 -6.41 -19.52
CA GLU A 77 35.34 -7.31 -19.91
C GLU A 77 36.01 -6.81 -21.19
N ALA A 78 35.22 -6.51 -22.24
CA ALA A 78 35.74 -5.93 -23.49
C ALA A 78 36.40 -4.56 -23.28
N GLU A 79 35.76 -3.65 -22.54
CA GLU A 79 36.32 -2.34 -22.17
C GLU A 79 37.63 -2.48 -21.38
N THR A 80 37.79 -3.54 -20.57
CA THR A 80 39.01 -3.80 -19.78
C THR A 80 40.13 -4.33 -20.65
N GLU A 81 39.83 -5.22 -21.60
CA GLU A 81 40.80 -5.73 -22.58
C GLU A 81 41.33 -4.58 -23.47
N GLU A 82 40.43 -3.74 -23.99
CA GLU A 82 40.79 -2.53 -24.74
C GLU A 82 41.65 -1.57 -23.89
N TYR A 83 41.26 -1.31 -22.64
CA TYR A 83 42.03 -0.50 -21.70
C TYR A 83 43.44 -1.07 -21.44
N GLU A 84 43.59 -2.39 -21.32
CA GLU A 84 44.89 -3.02 -21.11
C GLU A 84 45.79 -2.93 -22.34
N GLN A 85 45.23 -3.03 -23.55
CA GLN A 85 45.95 -2.83 -24.81
C GLN A 85 46.43 -1.38 -24.96
N LEU A 86 45.54 -0.39 -24.78
CA LEU A 86 45.88 1.03 -24.89
C LEU A 86 46.90 1.46 -23.81
N ARG A 87 46.74 0.95 -22.58
CA ARG A 87 47.74 1.15 -21.51
C ARG A 87 49.10 0.54 -21.86
N ALA A 88 49.14 -0.64 -22.49
CA ALA A 88 50.38 -1.26 -22.93
C ALA A 88 51.05 -0.50 -24.10
N ALA A 89 50.26 0.18 -24.95
CA ALA A 89 50.74 1.11 -25.96
C ALA A 89 51.27 2.44 -25.38
N GLY A 90 51.16 2.66 -24.05
CA GLY A 90 51.62 3.85 -23.36
C GLY A 90 50.58 4.98 -23.27
N GLU A 91 49.34 4.74 -23.70
CA GLU A 91 48.28 5.74 -23.64
C GLU A 91 47.72 5.92 -22.21
N GLN A 92 47.44 7.17 -21.83
CA GLN A 92 46.82 7.51 -20.55
C GLN A 92 45.29 7.40 -20.63
N VAL A 93 44.80 6.18 -20.84
CA VAL A 93 43.38 5.86 -20.78
C VAL A 93 42.87 5.71 -19.34
N LYS A 94 41.60 6.03 -19.11
CA LYS A 94 40.94 5.85 -17.80
C LYS A 94 40.49 4.39 -17.65
N LYS A 95 40.80 3.76 -16.51
CA LYS A 95 40.31 2.41 -16.22
C LYS A 95 38.77 2.37 -16.26
N PRO A 96 38.15 1.42 -16.99
CA PRO A 96 36.69 1.29 -17.02
C PRO A 96 36.13 0.94 -15.64
N VAL A 97 34.86 1.25 -15.43
CA VAL A 97 34.14 1.01 -14.17
C VAL A 97 32.91 0.16 -14.48
N ARG A 98 32.91 -1.10 -14.02
CA ARG A 98 31.78 -2.00 -14.28
C ARG A 98 30.49 -1.48 -13.67
N LYS A 99 29.52 -1.19 -14.54
CA LYS A 99 28.13 -0.96 -14.20
C LYS A 99 27.55 -2.12 -13.38
N ARG A 100 26.88 -1.82 -12.27
CA ARG A 100 26.14 -2.78 -11.43
C ARG A 100 24.67 -2.39 -11.32
N TYR A 101 23.81 -3.36 -11.54
CA TYR A 101 22.38 -3.29 -11.28
C TYR A 101 22.03 -3.94 -9.94
N LEU A 102 22.65 -5.08 -9.63
CA LEU A 102 22.40 -5.83 -8.40
C LEU A 102 23.68 -6.38 -7.77
N THR A 103 23.64 -6.54 -6.45
CA THR A 103 24.58 -7.37 -5.69
C THR A 103 23.82 -8.39 -4.88
N LYS A 104 24.41 -9.58 -4.69
CA LYS A 104 23.86 -10.65 -3.86
C LYS A 104 24.71 -10.89 -2.62
N ASP A 105 26.03 -10.93 -2.77
CA ASP A 105 26.97 -11.18 -1.68
C ASP A 105 28.04 -10.08 -1.65
N SER A 106 27.97 -9.21 -0.65
CA SER A 106 28.91 -8.10 -0.47
C SER A 106 28.90 -7.62 0.97
N THR A 107 30.08 -7.47 1.57
CA THR A 107 30.26 -6.75 2.84
C THR A 107 29.80 -5.30 2.69
N ILE A 108 29.43 -4.65 3.81
CA ILE A 108 28.95 -3.25 3.79
C ILE A 108 29.97 -2.30 3.12
N GLU A 109 31.26 -2.53 3.34
CA GLU A 109 32.38 -1.77 2.76
C GLU A 109 32.49 -1.98 1.25
N THR A 110 32.33 -3.22 0.79
CA THR A 110 32.31 -3.55 -0.65
C THR A 110 31.10 -2.92 -1.32
N LEU A 111 29.92 -3.00 -0.70
CA LEU A 111 28.68 -2.40 -1.15
C LEU A 111 28.80 -0.87 -1.27
N GLN A 112 29.37 -0.19 -0.28
CA GLN A 112 29.64 1.24 -0.30
C GLN A 112 30.59 1.61 -1.46
N ARG A 113 31.71 0.89 -1.63
CA ARG A 113 32.65 1.10 -2.76
C ARG A 113 31.95 0.91 -4.11
N THR A 114 31.19 -0.18 -4.27
CA THR A 114 30.46 -0.47 -5.50
C THR A 114 29.38 0.58 -5.81
N HIS A 115 28.76 1.15 -4.78
CA HIS A 115 27.79 2.24 -4.93
C HIS A 115 28.46 3.58 -5.27
N ALA A 116 29.66 3.87 -4.79
CA ALA A 116 30.43 5.02 -5.25
C ALA A 116 30.82 4.92 -6.73
N GLU A 117 31.10 3.69 -7.20
CA GLU A 117 31.28 3.35 -8.61
C GLU A 117 29.96 3.37 -9.42
N ASN A 118 28.80 3.32 -8.75
CA ASN A 118 27.46 3.30 -9.35
C ASN A 118 26.50 4.26 -8.60
N PRO A 119 26.71 5.58 -8.70
CA PRO A 119 26.07 6.58 -7.83
C PRO A 119 24.56 6.71 -8.04
N ARG A 120 24.01 6.19 -9.14
CA ARG A 120 22.56 6.12 -9.39
C ARG A 120 21.84 5.31 -8.30
N GLY A 121 22.38 4.16 -7.91
CA GLY A 121 21.78 3.26 -6.94
C GLY A 121 21.91 1.78 -7.31
N ILE A 122 21.82 0.91 -6.30
CA ILE A 122 22.02 -0.55 -6.42
C ILE A 122 20.90 -1.30 -5.70
N LEU A 123 20.49 -2.44 -6.25
CA LEU A 123 19.66 -3.41 -5.54
C LEU A 123 20.54 -4.42 -4.80
N TYR A 124 20.41 -4.51 -3.48
CA TYR A 124 20.93 -5.64 -2.72
C TYR A 124 19.84 -6.72 -2.63
N TYR A 125 20.09 -7.92 -3.16
CA TYR A 125 19.13 -9.03 -3.18
C TYR A 125 19.68 -10.29 -2.51
N ARG A 126 18.91 -10.86 -1.57
CA ARG A 126 19.17 -12.18 -0.99
C ARG A 126 17.91 -13.03 -0.96
N ASP A 127 17.99 -14.22 -1.55
CA ASP A 127 16.92 -15.24 -1.50
C ASP A 127 16.59 -15.59 -0.03
N GLU A 128 17.63 -15.71 0.81
CA GLU A 128 17.51 -15.87 2.26
C GLU A 128 18.11 -14.65 2.99
N LEU A 129 17.26 -13.68 3.35
CA LEU A 129 17.67 -12.48 4.10
C LEU A 129 18.29 -12.80 5.47
N ALA A 130 17.85 -13.90 6.09
CA ALA A 130 18.37 -14.34 7.38
C ALA A 130 19.89 -14.55 7.38
N GLY A 131 20.45 -15.11 6.29
CA GLY A 131 21.90 -15.30 6.17
C GLY A 131 22.67 -13.97 6.11
N ALA A 132 22.12 -12.97 5.42
CA ALA A 132 22.72 -11.62 5.38
C ALA A 132 22.66 -10.89 6.72
N ILE A 133 21.54 -11.05 7.45
CA ILE A 133 21.35 -10.41 8.77
C ILE A 133 22.23 -11.08 9.82
N LYS A 134 22.28 -12.42 9.87
CA LYS A 134 23.19 -13.17 10.77
C LYS A 134 24.68 -13.01 10.39
N GLY A 135 24.98 -12.65 9.15
CA GLY A 135 26.35 -12.39 8.67
C GLY A 135 26.92 -11.00 9.02
N ARG A 136 26.12 -10.07 9.57
CA ARG A 136 26.59 -8.77 10.06
C ARG A 136 27.71 -8.95 11.10
N ASN A 137 28.72 -8.11 11.05
CA ASN A 137 29.85 -8.08 11.99
C ASN A 137 30.67 -9.38 12.09
N GLN A 138 30.42 -10.41 11.25
CA GLN A 138 31.08 -11.71 11.31
C GLN A 138 32.61 -11.59 11.15
N TYR A 139 33.05 -10.70 10.25
CA TYR A 139 34.46 -10.39 10.02
C TYR A 139 35.13 -9.55 11.14
N ARG A 140 34.35 -9.02 12.08
CA ARG A 140 34.81 -8.19 13.21
C ARG A 140 34.54 -8.82 14.58
N ARG A 141 34.35 -10.15 14.64
CA ARG A 141 34.04 -10.91 15.87
C ARG A 141 32.82 -10.34 16.62
N GLY A 142 31.83 -9.82 15.90
CA GLY A 142 30.63 -9.19 16.47
C GLY A 142 30.76 -7.70 16.80
N GLN A 143 31.97 -7.13 16.88
CA GLN A 143 32.23 -5.73 17.26
C GLN A 143 32.22 -4.75 16.06
N GLY A 144 31.30 -4.93 15.11
CA GLY A 144 31.16 -4.06 13.95
C GLY A 144 29.99 -3.08 14.08
N ALA A 145 30.01 -2.05 13.24
CA ALA A 145 28.92 -1.09 13.08
C ALA A 145 28.15 -1.34 11.77
N ASP A 146 28.14 -2.58 11.28
CA ASP A 146 27.56 -2.91 9.98
C ASP A 146 26.06 -2.56 9.98
N GLU A 147 25.32 -2.91 11.04
CA GLU A 147 23.90 -2.59 11.17
C GLU A 147 23.62 -1.09 11.09
N GLU A 148 24.31 -0.26 11.87
CA GLU A 148 24.14 1.21 11.87
C GLU A 148 24.38 1.79 10.47
N ALA A 149 25.46 1.36 9.81
CA ALA A 149 25.78 1.75 8.45
C ALA A 149 24.72 1.29 7.41
N GLU A 150 24.04 0.17 7.64
CA GLU A 150 22.87 -0.21 6.83
C GLU A 150 21.68 0.71 7.11
N LEU A 151 21.37 1.01 8.38
CA LEU A 151 20.23 1.86 8.76
C LEU A 151 20.34 3.29 8.23
N ASP A 152 21.56 3.81 8.04
CA ASP A 152 21.83 5.09 7.38
C ASP A 152 21.60 5.05 5.87
N GLN A 153 21.93 3.94 5.20
CA GLN A 153 21.61 3.74 3.77
C GLN A 153 20.10 3.78 3.52
N TRP A 154 19.27 3.30 4.45
CA TRP A 154 17.81 3.42 4.36
C TRP A 154 17.33 4.88 4.39
N THR A 155 18.02 5.74 5.14
CA THR A 155 17.72 7.17 5.24
C THR A 155 18.16 7.94 3.98
N GLY A 156 19.05 7.35 3.17
CA GLY A 156 19.64 7.98 1.99
C GLY A 156 20.74 9.00 2.32
N SER A 157 21.26 8.94 3.56
CA SER A 157 22.33 9.81 4.05
C SER A 157 23.60 9.74 3.20
N ALA A 158 24.45 10.76 3.30
CA ALA A 158 25.77 10.73 2.70
C ALA A 158 26.61 9.59 3.29
N VAL A 159 27.38 8.90 2.46
CA VAL A 159 28.38 7.91 2.89
C VAL A 159 29.75 8.53 2.71
N ILE A 160 30.40 8.88 3.83
CA ILE A 160 31.76 9.42 3.85
C ILE A 160 32.60 8.44 4.68
N VAL A 161 33.55 7.77 4.03
CA VAL A 161 34.43 6.77 4.64
C VAL A 161 35.85 7.04 4.20
N ASP A 162 36.62 7.67 5.08
CA ASP A 162 38.05 7.92 4.87
C ASP A 162 38.88 6.79 5.49
N ARG A 163 39.56 6.03 4.64
CA ARG A 163 40.54 5.01 5.04
C ARG A 163 41.85 5.25 4.33
N ALA A 164 42.95 4.86 4.98
CA ALA A 164 44.32 5.07 4.50
C ALA A 164 44.56 4.58 3.05
N GLU A 165 43.89 3.52 2.63
CA GLU A 165 44.02 2.95 1.27
C GLU A 165 43.03 3.54 0.24
N LYS A 166 41.85 4.00 0.67
CA LYS A 166 40.80 4.52 -0.23
C LYS A 166 39.76 5.33 0.55
N ALA A 167 39.55 6.57 0.12
CA ALA A 167 38.40 7.37 0.52
C ALA A 167 37.17 7.04 -0.34
N VAL A 168 35.98 7.04 0.26
CA VAL A 168 34.69 6.87 -0.41
C VAL A 168 33.79 8.03 0.02
N CYS A 169 33.29 8.80 -0.94
CA CYS A 169 32.32 9.88 -0.72
C CYS A 169 31.13 9.69 -1.68
N ILE A 170 29.94 9.54 -1.12
CA ILE A 170 28.67 9.43 -1.84
C ILE A 170 27.72 10.47 -1.21
N PRO A 171 27.30 11.53 -1.93
CA PRO A 171 26.47 12.58 -1.35
C PRO A 171 25.11 12.10 -0.84
N HIS A 172 24.51 11.13 -1.53
CA HIS A 172 23.22 10.52 -1.18
C HIS A 172 23.27 9.02 -1.43
N SER A 173 22.94 8.21 -0.42
CA SER A 173 22.87 6.76 -0.60
C SER A 173 21.56 6.33 -1.27
N ALA A 174 21.64 5.41 -2.24
CA ALA A 174 20.51 4.81 -2.92
C ALA A 174 20.63 3.28 -3.00
N VAL A 175 20.68 2.62 -1.84
CA VAL A 175 20.71 1.15 -1.74
C VAL A 175 19.33 0.62 -1.34
N SER A 176 18.56 0.18 -2.34
CA SER A 176 17.31 -0.54 -2.12
C SER A 176 17.60 -2.02 -1.84
N ARG A 177 16.75 -2.68 -1.04
CA ARG A 177 16.98 -4.06 -0.55
C ARG A 177 15.75 -4.93 -0.76
N THR A 178 15.96 -6.18 -1.18
CA THR A 178 14.87 -7.16 -1.27
C THR A 178 15.31 -8.59 -1.02
N GLY A 179 14.33 -9.46 -0.75
CA GLY A 179 14.58 -10.87 -0.49
C GLY A 179 13.40 -11.58 0.15
N ALA A 180 13.65 -12.78 0.66
CA ALA A 180 12.68 -13.55 1.43
C ALA A 180 13.23 -14.01 2.79
N ILE A 181 12.30 -14.30 3.70
CA ILE A 181 12.57 -14.85 5.02
C ILE A 181 11.45 -15.82 5.43
N GLN A 182 11.75 -16.72 6.35
CA GLN A 182 10.78 -17.67 6.92
C GLN A 182 10.14 -17.08 8.18
N TRP A 183 8.92 -17.50 8.51
CA TRP A 183 8.17 -17.01 9.68
C TRP A 183 8.94 -17.22 10.98
N GLU A 184 9.42 -18.46 11.17
CA GLU A 184 10.11 -18.94 12.37
C GLU A 184 11.47 -18.25 12.52
N VAL A 185 12.20 -18.08 11.42
CA VAL A 185 13.52 -17.42 11.39
C VAL A 185 13.38 -15.91 11.60
N LEU A 186 12.32 -15.27 11.08
CA LEU A 186 12.01 -13.87 11.38
C LEU A 186 11.60 -13.70 12.86
N ALA A 187 10.87 -14.65 13.45
CA ALA A 187 10.54 -14.64 14.87
C ALA A 187 11.81 -14.71 15.74
N GLU A 188 12.69 -15.68 15.46
CA GLU A 188 14.00 -15.82 16.11
C GLU A 188 14.81 -14.52 16.03
N LEU A 189 14.92 -13.94 14.83
CA LEU A 189 15.72 -12.74 14.57
C LEU A 189 15.14 -11.43 15.16
N MET A 190 13.83 -11.36 15.40
CA MET A 190 13.21 -10.23 16.10
C MET A 190 13.33 -10.33 17.64
N GLY A 191 13.71 -11.48 18.18
CA GLY A 191 14.01 -11.67 19.61
C GLY A 191 12.84 -11.30 20.53
N ASP A 192 12.99 -10.22 21.30
CA ASP A 192 11.96 -9.71 22.23
C ASP A 192 10.89 -8.81 21.56
N HIS A 193 10.99 -8.65 20.23
CA HIS A 193 10.12 -7.83 19.39
C HIS A 193 10.09 -6.33 19.70
N ARG A 194 11.05 -5.82 20.49
CA ARG A 194 11.11 -4.38 20.80
C ARG A 194 11.74 -3.54 19.68
N ASP A 195 12.47 -4.18 18.76
CA ASP A 195 13.16 -3.55 17.61
C ASP A 195 13.99 -2.32 18.02
N THR A 196 14.83 -2.43 19.07
CA THR A 196 15.44 -1.27 19.76
C THR A 196 16.15 -0.26 18.85
N ASN A 197 16.72 -0.71 17.73
CA ASN A 197 17.47 0.12 16.77
C ASN A 197 16.61 0.54 15.55
N GLY A 198 15.36 0.08 15.48
CA GLY A 198 14.47 0.26 14.34
C GLY A 198 14.89 -0.54 13.10
N ALA A 199 15.58 -1.68 13.28
CA ALA A 199 16.11 -2.47 12.19
C ALA A 199 15.00 -3.14 11.37
N TRP A 200 13.95 -3.63 12.03
CA TRP A 200 12.84 -4.34 11.41
C TRP A 200 11.74 -3.41 10.91
N SER A 201 11.47 -2.31 11.63
CA SER A 201 10.53 -1.26 11.26
C SER A 201 10.85 -0.54 9.94
N ARG A 202 12.06 -0.70 9.40
CA ARG A 202 12.47 -0.19 8.08
C ARG A 202 12.17 -1.15 6.92
N TRP A 203 11.73 -2.39 7.15
CA TRP A 203 11.42 -3.35 6.08
C TRP A 203 9.93 -3.42 5.77
N LEU A 204 9.54 -3.17 4.51
CA LEU A 204 8.19 -3.43 4.02
C LEU A 204 7.97 -4.94 3.88
N PHE A 205 7.37 -5.56 4.90
CA PHE A 205 7.07 -6.98 4.88
C PHE A 205 5.82 -7.32 4.06
N CYS A 206 5.86 -8.43 3.34
CA CYS A 206 4.67 -9.07 2.79
C CYS A 206 4.56 -10.49 3.34
N ALA A 207 3.65 -10.70 4.29
CA ALA A 207 3.23 -12.03 4.70
C ALA A 207 2.47 -12.67 3.54
N ALA A 208 3.07 -13.69 2.95
CA ALA A 208 2.57 -14.31 1.73
C ALA A 208 1.99 -15.69 2.03
N ASP A 209 0.67 -15.80 1.86
CA ASP A 209 0.02 -17.09 1.68
C ASP A 209 0.31 -17.57 0.26
N ALA A 210 1.21 -18.54 0.12
CA ALA A 210 1.48 -19.16 -1.17
C ALA A 210 0.34 -20.12 -1.55
N PRO A 211 -0.10 -20.13 -2.81
CA PRO A 211 -1.05 -21.14 -3.28
C PRO A 211 -0.43 -22.54 -3.16
N PRO A 212 -1.27 -23.60 -3.10
CA PRO A 212 -0.79 -24.98 -3.17
C PRO A 212 0.09 -25.21 -4.40
N ARG A 213 1.16 -25.99 -4.23
CA ARG A 213 2.18 -26.25 -5.27
C ARG A 213 1.73 -27.25 -6.34
N TYR A 214 0.46 -27.22 -6.73
CA TYR A 214 -0.04 -28.08 -7.80
C TYR A 214 0.56 -27.64 -9.13
N LEU A 215 1.16 -28.57 -9.86
CA LEU A 215 1.63 -28.35 -11.22
C LEU A 215 0.46 -28.59 -12.18
N ASN A 216 0.18 -27.60 -13.02
CA ASN A 216 -0.63 -27.79 -14.21
C ASN A 216 0.34 -28.07 -15.37
N LEU A 217 0.39 -29.33 -15.82
CA LEU A 217 1.26 -29.77 -16.92
C LEU A 217 0.47 -29.92 -18.25
N SER A 218 -0.83 -29.60 -18.23
CA SER A 218 -1.73 -29.68 -19.38
C SER A 218 -1.84 -28.36 -20.15
N GLU A 219 -1.36 -27.26 -19.57
CA GLU A 219 -1.43 -25.92 -20.13
C GLU A 219 -0.03 -25.31 -20.15
N ASP A 220 0.57 -25.22 -21.34
CA ASP A 220 1.74 -24.37 -21.56
C ASP A 220 1.24 -22.91 -21.63
N GLU A 221 1.49 -22.11 -20.58
CA GLU A 221 1.23 -20.68 -20.65
C GLU A 221 2.19 -20.03 -21.68
N PRO A 222 1.68 -19.30 -22.69
CA PRO A 222 2.53 -18.62 -23.65
C PRO A 222 3.33 -17.50 -22.95
N ASP A 223 4.54 -17.22 -23.44
CA ASP A 223 5.34 -16.11 -22.94
C ASP A 223 4.56 -14.80 -23.08
N ASN A 224 4.37 -14.13 -21.94
CA ASN A 224 3.61 -12.90 -21.81
C ASN A 224 4.47 -11.64 -21.99
N GLY A 225 5.77 -11.79 -22.28
CA GLY A 225 6.70 -10.68 -22.52
C GLY A 225 7.00 -9.82 -21.29
N ILE A 226 6.67 -10.30 -20.08
CA ILE A 226 6.97 -9.59 -18.83
C ILE A 226 8.48 -9.37 -18.67
N THR A 227 9.31 -10.30 -19.12
CA THR A 227 10.77 -10.19 -19.06
C THR A 227 11.25 -8.96 -19.83
N GLU A 228 10.82 -8.81 -21.09
CA GLU A 228 11.17 -7.73 -22.00
C GLU A 228 10.61 -6.39 -21.51
N ALA A 229 9.36 -6.38 -21.03
CA ALA A 229 8.72 -5.22 -20.43
C ALA A 229 9.47 -4.72 -19.18
N LEU A 230 9.97 -5.63 -18.34
CA LEU A 230 10.79 -5.30 -17.17
C LEU A 230 12.19 -4.83 -17.57
N ILE A 231 12.85 -5.44 -18.55
CA ILE A 231 14.13 -4.96 -19.11
C ILE A 231 13.97 -3.51 -19.62
N TRP A 232 12.91 -3.25 -20.39
CA TRP A 232 12.58 -1.91 -20.89
C TRP A 232 12.32 -0.91 -19.75
N LEU A 233 11.49 -1.29 -18.77
CA LEU A 233 11.19 -0.44 -17.61
C LEU A 233 12.45 -0.08 -16.83
N TYR A 234 13.30 -1.07 -16.52
CA TYR A 234 14.54 -0.84 -15.76
C TYR A 234 15.55 0.03 -16.50
N ARG A 235 15.69 -0.12 -17.83
CA ARG A 235 16.52 0.77 -18.68
C ARG A 235 15.94 2.20 -18.72
N THR A 236 14.62 2.34 -18.83
CA THR A 236 13.96 3.66 -18.90
C THR A 236 14.04 4.42 -17.57
N LEU A 237 13.80 3.74 -16.44
CA LEU A 237 13.93 4.33 -15.10
C LEU A 237 15.35 4.81 -14.78
N GLU A 238 16.36 4.15 -15.34
CA GLU A 238 17.77 4.56 -15.22
C GLU A 238 18.12 5.81 -16.05
N GLN A 239 17.39 6.07 -17.15
CA GLN A 239 17.63 7.22 -18.03
C GLN A 239 16.95 8.51 -17.57
N LEU A 240 16.07 8.46 -16.56
CA LEU A 240 15.38 9.64 -16.03
C LEU A 240 16.40 10.70 -15.51
N PRO A 241 16.15 12.00 -15.72
CA PRO A 241 17.00 13.07 -15.20
C PRO A 241 16.93 13.16 -13.67
N THR A 242 17.96 13.73 -13.04
CA THR A 242 17.93 14.05 -11.61
C THR A 242 16.97 15.20 -11.33
N GLN A 243 15.96 14.97 -10.49
CA GLN A 243 14.89 15.93 -10.25
C GLN A 243 14.24 15.78 -8.86
N ASP A 244 13.91 16.91 -8.24
CA ASP A 244 13.10 16.98 -7.03
C ASP A 244 11.61 17.02 -7.37
N TYR A 245 10.82 16.18 -6.72
CA TYR A 245 9.37 16.10 -6.91
C TYR A 245 8.65 16.68 -5.70
N PHE A 246 7.51 17.32 -5.91
CA PHE A 246 6.76 18.01 -4.86
C PHE A 246 5.34 17.48 -4.77
N LEU A 247 4.72 17.58 -3.59
CA LEU A 247 3.30 17.28 -3.42
C LEU A 247 2.44 18.46 -3.89
N SER A 248 1.37 18.18 -4.66
CA SER A 248 0.31 19.17 -4.92
C SER A 248 -0.35 19.63 -3.61
N THR A 249 -1.13 20.71 -3.66
CA THR A 249 -1.85 21.22 -2.48
C THR A 249 -2.79 20.16 -1.88
N GLU A 250 -3.50 19.45 -2.74
CA GLU A 250 -4.43 18.37 -2.40
C GLU A 250 -3.68 17.15 -1.83
N ALA A 251 -2.57 16.76 -2.47
CA ALA A 251 -1.72 15.68 -2.00
C ALA A 251 -1.08 16.00 -0.62
N LYS A 252 -0.77 17.27 -0.33
CA LYS A 252 -0.30 17.71 1.00
C LYS A 252 -1.36 17.52 2.07
N TYR A 253 -2.60 17.92 1.82
CA TYR A 253 -3.69 17.72 2.78
C TYR A 253 -3.98 16.23 3.05
N LEU A 254 -3.93 15.39 2.02
CA LEU A 254 -4.05 13.93 2.17
C LEU A 254 -2.90 13.34 3.00
N PHE A 255 -1.66 13.74 2.70
CA PHE A 255 -0.48 13.29 3.44
C PHE A 255 -0.51 13.77 4.90
N GLU A 256 -0.89 15.03 5.16
CA GLU A 256 -1.03 15.61 6.50
C GLU A 256 -2.11 14.88 7.33
N ALA A 257 -3.29 14.62 6.76
CA ALA A 257 -4.35 13.88 7.43
C ALA A 257 -3.94 12.44 7.79
N TRP A 258 -3.22 11.77 6.89
CA TRP A 258 -2.65 10.45 7.13
C TRP A 258 -1.54 10.48 8.19
N GLN A 259 -0.66 11.48 8.15
CA GLN A 259 0.43 11.67 9.09
C GLN A 259 -0.08 11.88 10.51
N HIS A 260 -1.08 12.76 10.69
CA HIS A 260 -1.75 12.95 11.98
C HIS A 260 -2.37 11.64 12.49
N HIS A 261 -3.02 10.86 11.62
CA HIS A 261 -3.57 9.55 12.00
C HIS A 261 -2.48 8.56 12.46
N LEU A 262 -1.33 8.50 11.78
CA LEU A 262 -0.20 7.67 12.19
C LEU A 262 0.34 8.09 13.56
N VAL A 263 0.52 9.39 13.80
CA VAL A 263 1.00 9.95 15.07
C VAL A 263 0.02 9.67 16.22
N ASP A 264 -1.27 9.93 16.03
CA ASP A 264 -2.29 9.65 17.05
C ASP A 264 -2.34 8.15 17.38
N THR A 265 -2.25 7.29 16.36
CA THR A 265 -2.23 5.83 16.56
C THR A 265 -0.97 5.39 17.30
N GLN A 266 0.21 5.90 16.93
CA GLN A 266 1.49 5.63 17.59
C GLN A 266 1.44 5.98 19.09
N ARG A 267 0.79 7.09 19.47
CA ARG A 267 0.65 7.51 20.88
C ARG A 267 -0.23 6.58 21.70
N THR A 268 -1.13 5.84 21.06
CA THR A 268 -2.01 4.85 21.70
C THR A 268 -1.50 3.41 21.59
N GLU A 269 -0.48 3.17 20.78
CA GLU A 269 0.12 1.85 20.57
C GLU A 269 0.81 1.37 21.85
N GLN A 270 0.56 0.11 22.24
CA GLN A 270 1.12 -0.48 23.45
C GLN A 270 2.41 -1.26 23.18
N SER A 271 2.60 -1.78 21.97
CA SER A 271 3.81 -2.49 21.59
C SER A 271 4.91 -1.52 21.18
N SER A 272 6.03 -1.52 21.92
CA SER A 272 7.19 -0.66 21.61
C SER A 272 7.76 -0.91 20.21
N GLY A 273 7.75 -2.16 19.73
CA GLY A 273 8.17 -2.48 18.36
C GLY A 273 7.23 -1.89 17.31
N LEU A 274 5.91 -1.95 17.53
CA LEU A 274 4.93 -1.32 16.64
C LEU A 274 5.03 0.21 16.66
N GLN A 275 5.30 0.83 17.82
CA GLN A 275 5.49 2.29 17.91
C GLN A 275 6.59 2.80 16.95
N LEU A 276 7.65 2.03 16.73
CA LEU A 276 8.75 2.39 15.82
C LEU A 276 8.38 2.28 14.34
N ILE A 277 7.32 1.56 13.99
CA ILE A 277 6.88 1.35 12.61
C ILE A 277 6.12 2.58 12.06
N TYR A 278 5.28 3.25 12.85
CA TYR A 278 4.44 4.36 12.35
C TYR A 278 5.26 5.49 11.68
N PRO A 279 6.38 6.00 12.23
CA PRO A 279 7.20 7.00 11.55
C PRO A 279 7.90 6.48 10.27
N LYS A 280 8.15 5.17 10.17
CA LYS A 280 8.71 4.56 8.96
C LYS A 280 7.65 4.38 7.88
N ILE A 281 6.41 4.09 8.27
CA ILE A 281 5.25 4.07 7.37
C ILE A 281 4.92 5.49 6.86
N GLU A 282 5.06 6.53 7.69
CA GLU A 282 4.96 7.93 7.23
C GLU A 282 5.97 8.20 6.11
N ALA A 283 7.26 7.95 6.37
CA ALA A 283 8.33 8.09 5.40
C ALA A 283 8.08 7.26 4.12
N TYR A 284 7.67 6.00 4.27
CA TYR A 284 7.34 5.13 3.15
C TYR A 284 6.13 5.59 2.34
N THR A 285 5.15 6.27 2.95
CA THR A 285 4.00 6.80 2.21
C THR A 285 4.47 7.80 1.15
N ALA A 286 5.38 8.71 1.51
CA ALA A 286 5.97 9.64 0.56
C ALA A 286 6.83 8.94 -0.51
N ARG A 287 7.64 7.94 -0.12
CA ARG A 287 8.45 7.15 -1.07
C ARG A 287 7.59 6.35 -2.05
N LEU A 288 6.50 5.74 -1.58
CA LEU A 288 5.54 5.00 -2.41
C LEU A 288 4.76 5.93 -3.34
N ALA A 289 4.42 7.15 -2.90
CA ALA A 289 3.81 8.15 -3.77
C ALA A 289 4.76 8.56 -4.91
N LEU A 290 6.03 8.81 -4.61
CA LEU A 290 7.06 9.09 -5.62
C LEU A 290 7.28 7.91 -6.58
N TRP A 291 7.29 6.69 -6.04
CA TRP A 291 7.47 5.46 -6.81
C TRP A 291 6.32 5.27 -7.81
N LEU A 292 5.07 5.33 -7.32
CA LEU A 292 3.87 5.23 -8.15
C LEU A 292 3.84 6.32 -9.21
N HIS A 293 4.14 7.56 -8.84
CA HIS A 293 4.15 8.71 -9.74
C HIS A 293 5.10 8.51 -10.93
N ILE A 294 6.36 8.14 -10.64
CA ILE A 294 7.39 7.93 -11.67
C ILE A 294 7.08 6.69 -12.51
N VAL A 295 6.79 5.54 -11.88
CA VAL A 295 6.59 4.28 -12.59
C VAL A 295 5.32 4.35 -13.45
N ASN A 296 4.22 4.93 -12.98
CA ASN A 296 3.02 5.09 -13.78
C ASN A 296 3.20 6.08 -14.95
N ALA A 297 4.00 7.13 -14.80
CA ALA A 297 4.33 8.02 -15.90
C ALA A 297 5.18 7.31 -16.97
N VAL A 298 6.23 6.59 -16.55
CA VAL A 298 7.08 5.79 -17.45
C VAL A 298 6.28 4.71 -18.18
N LEU A 299 5.40 3.96 -17.49
CA LEU A 299 4.52 2.97 -18.13
C LEU A 299 3.55 3.60 -19.15
N LYS A 300 3.17 4.86 -18.96
CA LYS A 300 2.38 5.65 -19.94
C LYS A 300 3.24 6.31 -21.04
N GLN A 301 4.54 6.05 -21.06
CA GLN A 301 5.53 6.65 -21.96
C GLN A 301 5.56 8.20 -21.86
N GLN A 302 5.34 8.72 -20.64
CA GLN A 302 5.30 10.15 -20.34
C GLN A 302 6.45 10.54 -19.39
N GLN A 303 6.94 11.77 -19.52
CA GLN A 303 7.81 12.34 -18.50
C GLN A 303 7.00 12.58 -17.21
N PRO A 304 7.49 12.15 -16.05
CA PRO A 304 6.78 12.34 -14.78
C PRO A 304 6.68 13.84 -14.44
N PRO A 305 5.47 14.40 -14.19
CA PRO A 305 5.33 15.80 -13.79
C PRO A 305 6.06 16.11 -12.49
N LEU A 306 6.46 17.38 -12.27
CA LEU A 306 7.07 17.80 -11.00
C LEU A 306 6.15 17.68 -9.77
N LEU A 307 4.82 17.65 -9.99
CA LEU A 307 3.82 17.58 -8.93
C LEU A 307 3.19 16.19 -8.85
N ILE A 308 3.31 15.55 -7.69
CA ILE A 308 2.56 14.34 -7.31
C ILE A 308 1.14 14.77 -6.94
N ASN A 309 0.15 14.15 -7.59
CA ASN A 309 -1.27 14.50 -7.44
C ASN A 309 -1.97 13.78 -6.28
N ASP A 310 -3.20 14.23 -6.00
CA ASP A 310 -4.14 13.64 -5.04
C ASP A 310 -4.31 12.12 -5.23
N GLN A 311 -4.65 11.69 -6.45
CA GLN A 311 -4.94 10.29 -6.76
C GLN A 311 -3.76 9.34 -6.47
N THR A 312 -2.54 9.79 -6.76
CA THR A 312 -1.32 9.00 -6.50
C THR A 312 -0.99 8.96 -5.01
N MET A 313 -1.28 10.04 -4.27
CA MET A 313 -1.17 10.04 -2.81
C MET A 313 -2.19 9.11 -2.14
N GLU A 314 -3.45 9.08 -2.60
CA GLU A 314 -4.46 8.14 -2.11
C GLU A 314 -4.02 6.68 -2.30
N GLN A 315 -3.48 6.33 -3.47
CA GLN A 315 -2.93 5.00 -3.75
C GLN A 315 -1.71 4.68 -2.87
N ALA A 316 -0.83 5.65 -2.63
CA ALA A 316 0.33 5.48 -1.76
C ALA A 316 -0.08 5.25 -0.29
N ILE A 317 -1.10 5.96 0.20
CA ILE A 317 -1.69 5.76 1.54
C ILE A 317 -2.27 4.35 1.65
N GLN A 318 -2.99 3.85 0.63
CA GLN A 318 -3.51 2.48 0.62
C GLN A 318 -2.40 1.42 0.70
N LEU A 319 -1.29 1.60 -0.03
CA LEU A 319 -0.13 0.72 0.04
C LEU A 319 0.60 0.81 1.40
N ALA A 320 0.76 2.02 1.93
CA ALA A 320 1.38 2.23 3.24
C ALA A 320 0.55 1.60 4.37
N ALA A 321 -0.79 1.72 4.31
CA ALA A 321 -1.72 1.06 5.22
C ALA A 321 -1.67 -0.48 5.10
N TYR A 322 -1.53 -1.01 3.88
CA TYR A 322 -1.29 -2.44 3.67
C TYR A 322 -0.02 -2.89 4.39
N TYR A 323 1.12 -2.23 4.18
CA TYR A 323 2.38 -2.63 4.83
C TYR A 323 2.36 -2.44 6.35
N LEU A 324 1.71 -1.41 6.88
CA LEU A 324 1.44 -1.27 8.32
C LEU A 324 0.65 -2.46 8.87
N TRP A 325 -0.36 -2.93 8.13
CA TRP A 325 -1.13 -4.11 8.51
C TRP A 325 -0.29 -5.40 8.44
N GLN A 326 0.61 -5.53 7.47
CA GLN A 326 1.57 -6.64 7.39
C GLN A 326 2.52 -6.69 8.60
N HIS A 327 3.06 -5.54 9.04
CA HIS A 327 3.82 -5.47 10.29
C HIS A 327 2.98 -5.93 11.50
N ARG A 328 1.76 -5.42 11.64
CA ARG A 328 0.85 -5.82 12.73
C ARG A 328 0.59 -7.33 12.72
N LEU A 329 0.36 -7.93 11.55
CA LEU A 329 0.19 -9.39 11.39
C LEU A 329 1.45 -10.16 11.81
N ILE A 330 2.65 -9.65 11.51
CA ILE A 330 3.91 -10.31 11.86
C ILE A 330 4.20 -10.26 13.36
N HIS A 331 4.07 -9.09 14.00
CA HIS A 331 4.18 -8.99 15.46
C HIS A 331 3.11 -9.84 16.15
N THR A 332 1.90 -9.87 15.62
CA THR A 332 0.79 -10.72 16.07
C THR A 332 1.09 -12.22 16.04
N HIS A 333 1.71 -12.68 14.95
CA HIS A 333 2.06 -14.09 14.76
C HIS A 333 3.23 -14.49 15.66
N ASN A 334 4.24 -13.64 15.73
CA ASN A 334 5.53 -13.97 16.33
C ASN A 334 5.59 -13.68 17.84
N SER A 335 4.71 -12.80 18.36
CA SER A 335 4.53 -12.53 19.79
C SER A 335 3.19 -13.07 20.32
N PRO A 336 3.00 -14.41 20.38
CA PRO A 336 1.69 -15.01 20.66
C PRO A 336 1.10 -14.66 22.04
N ASP A 337 1.91 -14.19 22.99
CA ASP A 337 1.52 -14.06 24.40
C ASP A 337 1.46 -12.60 24.91
N SER A 338 1.56 -11.60 24.02
CA SER A 338 1.59 -10.18 24.39
C SER A 338 0.83 -9.23 23.43
N GLY A 339 -0.40 -9.60 23.03
CA GLY A 339 -1.28 -8.65 22.32
C GLY A 339 -2.68 -9.14 21.99
N LEU A 340 -3.64 -8.22 21.91
CA LEU A 340 -5.03 -8.46 21.48
C LEU A 340 -5.09 -9.19 20.11
N ALA A 341 -4.25 -8.79 19.16
CA ALA A 341 -4.25 -9.39 17.84
C ALA A 341 -3.72 -10.85 17.83
N ALA A 342 -2.78 -11.22 18.72
CA ALA A 342 -2.31 -12.60 18.89
C ALA A 342 -3.43 -13.52 19.38
N LEU A 343 -4.30 -13.00 20.25
CA LEU A 343 -5.54 -13.67 20.65
C LEU A 343 -6.51 -13.78 19.46
N GLY A 344 -6.63 -12.73 18.64
CA GLY A 344 -7.43 -12.73 17.41
C GLY A 344 -7.02 -13.84 16.42
N LEU A 345 -5.73 -14.02 16.14
CA LEU A 345 -5.24 -15.09 15.26
C LEU A 345 -5.49 -16.49 15.85
N LYS A 346 -5.34 -16.65 17.18
CA LYS A 346 -5.67 -17.90 17.89
C LYS A 346 -7.18 -18.20 17.81
N ILE A 347 -8.04 -17.18 17.89
CA ILE A 347 -9.50 -17.30 17.68
C ILE A 347 -9.79 -17.75 16.25
N GLN A 348 -9.23 -17.07 15.25
CA GLN A 348 -9.48 -17.35 13.84
C GLN A 348 -9.13 -18.80 13.48
N LYS A 349 -7.89 -19.25 13.76
CA LYS A 349 -7.44 -20.64 13.51
C LYS A 349 -8.29 -21.69 14.24
N TYR A 350 -8.76 -21.38 15.46
CA TYR A 350 -9.61 -22.30 16.22
C TYR A 350 -11.00 -22.42 15.58
N VAL A 351 -11.58 -21.30 15.14
CA VAL A 351 -12.93 -21.23 14.56
C VAL A 351 -12.95 -21.78 13.13
N GLU A 352 -11.91 -21.58 12.33
CA GLU A 352 -11.73 -22.22 11.01
C GLU A 352 -11.85 -23.76 11.10
N ARG A 353 -11.40 -24.36 12.22
CA ARG A 353 -11.50 -25.81 12.48
C ARG A 353 -12.88 -26.28 12.94
N ILE A 354 -13.69 -25.42 13.58
CA ILE A 354 -14.99 -25.82 14.19
C ILE A 354 -16.22 -25.10 13.62
N GLY A 355 -16.05 -24.24 12.61
CA GLY A 355 -17.10 -23.42 11.99
C GLY A 355 -17.37 -22.11 12.73
N ALA A 356 -17.94 -22.21 13.94
CA ALA A 356 -18.37 -21.05 14.72
C ALA A 356 -18.21 -21.27 16.23
N ALA A 357 -18.03 -20.18 17.00
CA ALA A 357 -17.86 -20.26 18.46
C ALA A 357 -18.35 -19.02 19.20
N SER A 358 -18.99 -19.22 20.35
CA SER A 358 -19.27 -18.17 21.32
C SER A 358 -18.05 -17.85 22.19
N ALA A 359 -18.05 -16.68 22.83
CA ALA A 359 -16.92 -16.22 23.66
C ALA A 359 -16.59 -17.19 24.82
N SER A 360 -17.58 -17.87 25.38
CA SER A 360 -17.37 -18.92 26.41
C SER A 360 -16.65 -20.16 25.84
N ARG A 361 -17.01 -20.58 24.62
CA ARG A 361 -16.40 -21.73 23.92
C ARG A 361 -14.98 -21.43 23.47
N LEU A 362 -14.69 -20.20 23.07
CA LEU A 362 -13.31 -19.74 22.81
C LEU A 362 -12.46 -19.73 24.10
N LYS A 363 -13.02 -19.21 25.20
CA LYS A 363 -12.36 -19.15 26.50
C LYS A 363 -11.95 -20.53 27.03
N SER A 364 -12.82 -21.54 26.91
CA SER A 364 -12.50 -22.91 27.34
C SER A 364 -11.59 -23.64 26.36
N GLY A 365 -11.82 -23.45 25.06
CA GLY A 365 -11.15 -24.14 23.96
C GLY A 365 -9.74 -23.67 23.61
N ILE A 366 -9.39 -22.41 23.90
CA ILE A 366 -8.07 -21.83 23.61
C ILE A 366 -7.35 -21.56 24.93
N ARG A 367 -6.22 -22.27 25.18
CA ARG A 367 -5.45 -22.16 26.43
C ARG A 367 -5.07 -20.71 26.79
N ALA A 368 -4.73 -19.89 25.79
CA ALA A 368 -4.34 -18.49 25.95
C ALA A 368 -5.50 -17.52 26.29
N LEU A 369 -6.76 -17.94 26.10
CA LEU A 369 -7.94 -17.11 26.43
C LEU A 369 -8.52 -17.41 27.82
N ARG A 370 -7.99 -18.40 28.54
CA ARG A 370 -8.53 -18.83 29.84
C ARG A 370 -8.47 -17.73 30.91
N THR A 371 -7.44 -16.89 30.85
CA THR A 371 -7.25 -15.73 31.74
C THR A 371 -8.02 -14.49 31.28
N THR A 372 -8.25 -14.33 29.97
CA THR A 372 -9.00 -13.22 29.36
C THR A 372 -10.48 -13.22 29.78
N THR A 373 -11.09 -12.06 29.99
CA THR A 373 -12.52 -11.96 30.31
C THR A 373 -13.39 -12.25 29.09
N THR A 374 -14.62 -12.74 29.31
CA THR A 374 -15.57 -12.98 28.22
C THR A 374 -16.00 -11.68 27.53
N HIS A 375 -15.84 -10.52 28.17
CA HIS A 375 -16.08 -9.21 27.55
C HIS A 375 -14.97 -8.87 26.54
N GLU A 376 -13.70 -8.98 26.92
CA GLU A 376 -12.55 -8.76 26.02
C GLU A 376 -12.56 -9.73 24.83
N ILE A 377 -12.99 -10.98 25.03
CA ILE A 377 -13.14 -11.95 23.92
C ILE A 377 -14.21 -11.47 22.91
N ARG A 378 -15.31 -10.87 23.36
CA ARG A 378 -16.33 -10.28 22.45
C ARG A 378 -15.83 -9.02 21.75
N GLN A 379 -15.03 -8.18 22.42
CA GLN A 379 -14.34 -7.05 21.81
C GLN A 379 -13.40 -7.53 20.67
N LEU A 380 -12.68 -8.63 20.90
CA LEU A 380 -11.84 -9.27 19.89
C LEU A 380 -12.63 -9.82 18.70
N MET A 381 -13.80 -10.45 18.93
CA MET A 381 -14.69 -10.90 17.86
C MET A 381 -15.11 -9.75 16.95
N ARG A 382 -15.58 -8.63 17.53
CA ARG A 382 -15.97 -7.43 16.77
C ARG A 382 -14.78 -6.82 16.02
N THR A 383 -13.59 -6.78 16.62
CA THR A 383 -12.36 -6.35 15.94
C THR A 383 -12.02 -7.24 14.73
N LEU A 384 -12.21 -8.56 14.82
CA LEU A 384 -11.97 -9.50 13.70
C LEU A 384 -13.00 -9.34 12.57
N GLU A 385 -14.26 -9.07 12.90
CA GLU A 385 -15.33 -8.76 11.94
C GLU A 385 -15.07 -7.43 11.22
N ILE A 386 -14.77 -6.35 11.94
CA ILE A 386 -14.43 -5.04 11.36
C ILE A 386 -13.21 -5.17 10.42
N ALA A 387 -12.26 -6.03 10.76
CA ALA A 387 -11.10 -6.33 9.92
C ALA A 387 -11.37 -7.36 8.80
N GLY A 388 -12.58 -7.90 8.68
CA GLY A 388 -13.05 -8.73 7.57
C GLY A 388 -12.69 -10.22 7.62
N PHE A 389 -12.28 -10.75 8.77
CA PHE A 389 -11.85 -12.16 8.95
C PHE A 389 -13.00 -13.14 9.21
N GLY A 390 -14.18 -12.63 9.56
CA GLY A 390 -15.35 -13.42 9.90
C GLY A 390 -16.59 -12.55 10.04
N SER A 391 -17.71 -13.16 10.43
CA SER A 391 -18.93 -12.45 10.86
C SER A 391 -19.21 -12.72 12.34
N VAL A 392 -19.82 -11.75 13.00
CA VAL A 392 -20.40 -11.90 14.34
C VAL A 392 -21.92 -11.90 14.20
N GLU A 393 -22.54 -12.93 14.78
CA GLU A 393 -23.99 -13.03 14.88
C GLU A 393 -24.41 -12.91 16.35
N GLY A 394 -25.47 -12.13 16.60
CA GLY A 394 -26.01 -11.88 17.93
C GLY A 394 -25.23 -10.88 18.79
N GLU A 395 -25.82 -10.51 19.93
CA GLU A 395 -25.25 -9.56 20.89
C GLU A 395 -25.04 -10.19 22.27
N GLY A 396 -24.24 -9.53 23.11
CA GLY A 396 -24.06 -9.89 24.52
C GLY A 396 -23.64 -11.36 24.74
N SER A 397 -24.40 -12.10 25.53
CA SER A 397 -24.14 -13.52 25.85
C SER A 397 -24.28 -14.46 24.66
N GLU A 398 -25.11 -14.11 23.68
CA GLU A 398 -25.45 -14.95 22.52
C GLU A 398 -24.52 -14.72 21.32
N MET A 399 -23.60 -13.77 21.45
CA MET A 399 -22.59 -13.43 20.44
C MET A 399 -21.74 -14.65 20.03
N ILE A 400 -21.83 -15.01 18.75
CA ILE A 400 -21.10 -16.08 18.09
C ILE A 400 -20.25 -15.46 16.98
N TYR A 401 -18.96 -15.83 16.91
CA TYR A 401 -18.09 -15.49 15.79
C TYR A 401 -17.94 -16.71 14.87
N SER A 402 -18.11 -16.49 13.57
CA SER A 402 -17.87 -17.48 12.51
C SER A 402 -16.72 -17.02 11.61
N ALA A 403 -15.83 -17.94 11.25
CA ALA A 403 -14.73 -17.62 10.33
C ALA A 403 -15.23 -17.64 8.89
N ARG A 404 -14.80 -16.67 8.07
CA ARG A 404 -15.21 -16.59 6.68
C ARG A 404 -14.67 -17.77 5.88
N ARG A 405 -15.50 -18.80 5.67
CA ARG A 405 -15.16 -19.94 4.78
C ARG A 405 -14.76 -19.42 3.41
N GLN A 406 -13.59 -19.84 2.93
CA GLN A 406 -13.40 -19.98 1.50
C GLN A 406 -14.34 -21.09 1.03
N GLN A 407 -15.18 -20.81 0.03
CA GLN A 407 -15.74 -21.86 -0.79
C GLN A 407 -14.58 -22.49 -1.56
N ALA A 408 -14.11 -23.66 -1.11
CA ALA A 408 -13.38 -24.55 -1.98
C ALA A 408 -14.36 -25.01 -3.06
N THR A 409 -14.15 -24.58 -4.30
CA THR A 409 -14.99 -24.94 -5.45
C THR A 409 -14.76 -26.40 -5.84
N SER A 410 -15.34 -27.30 -5.05
CA SER A 410 -15.41 -28.73 -5.31
C SER A 410 -16.62 -29.04 -6.22
N GLY A 411 -16.43 -28.85 -7.52
CA GLY A 411 -17.15 -29.56 -8.60
C GLY A 411 -18.69 -29.52 -8.63
N ARG A 412 -19.22 -28.66 -9.51
CA ARG A 412 -20.15 -29.12 -10.56
C ARG A 412 -20.03 -28.22 -11.79
N ILE A 413 -19.79 -28.83 -12.95
CA ILE A 413 -19.87 -28.13 -14.24
C ILE A 413 -21.36 -28.15 -14.62
N ASP A 414 -22.03 -27.02 -14.46
CA ASP A 414 -23.28 -26.76 -15.18
C ASP A 414 -22.94 -25.94 -16.43
N ASN A 415 -23.13 -26.57 -17.59
CA ASN A 415 -22.89 -25.96 -18.90
C ASN A 415 -24.01 -24.97 -19.25
N SER A 416 -23.91 -23.73 -18.75
CA SER A 416 -24.71 -22.61 -19.26
C SER A 416 -24.03 -21.26 -18.97
N ASP A 417 -23.15 -20.82 -19.87
CA ASP A 417 -23.35 -19.54 -20.56
C ASP A 417 -22.30 -19.32 -21.67
N GLN A 418 -22.70 -19.68 -22.90
CA GLN A 418 -22.01 -19.21 -24.10
C GLN A 418 -22.51 -17.81 -24.47
N ARG A 419 -21.72 -16.76 -24.20
CA ARG A 419 -21.49 -15.61 -25.10
C ARG A 419 -20.67 -14.48 -24.45
N VAL A 420 -19.36 -14.51 -24.65
CA VAL A 420 -18.55 -13.29 -24.86
C VAL A 420 -17.55 -13.58 -25.98
N THR A 421 -17.80 -13.05 -27.17
CA THR A 421 -16.89 -13.14 -28.31
C THR A 421 -15.76 -12.09 -28.17
N PRO A 422 -14.51 -12.42 -28.52
CA PRO A 422 -13.41 -11.46 -28.48
C PRO A 422 -13.50 -10.47 -29.66
N VAL A 423 -13.24 -9.19 -29.40
CA VAL A 423 -13.04 -8.19 -30.47
C VAL A 423 -11.57 -8.23 -30.88
N SER A 424 -11.31 -8.68 -32.12
CA SER A 424 -9.98 -8.63 -32.74
C SER A 424 -9.71 -7.24 -33.31
N THR A 425 -8.47 -6.77 -33.18
CA THR A 425 -7.98 -5.52 -33.78
C THR A 425 -7.47 -5.77 -35.20
N SER A 426 -8.00 -5.06 -36.20
CA SER A 426 -7.36 -4.93 -37.53
C SER A 426 -7.87 -3.69 -38.29
N GLU A 427 -6.91 -2.95 -38.86
CA GLU A 427 -7.00 -2.10 -40.06
C GLU A 427 -7.87 -0.80 -40.09
N LEU A 428 -7.17 0.33 -39.91
CA LEU A 428 -7.00 1.41 -40.90
C LEU A 428 -8.11 1.61 -41.98
N GLN A 429 -8.72 2.81 -42.01
CA GLN A 429 -8.46 3.81 -43.07
C GLN A 429 -9.06 5.20 -42.75
N LEU A 430 -8.63 6.21 -43.53
CA LEU A 430 -8.88 7.64 -43.32
C LEU A 430 -10.22 8.13 -43.89
N SER A 431 -10.55 9.38 -43.53
CA SER A 431 -11.43 10.32 -44.25
C SER A 431 -12.93 9.97 -44.23
N SER A 432 -13.87 10.91 -44.35
CA SER A 432 -13.90 12.37 -44.09
C SER A 432 -15.34 12.79 -44.35
N GLU A 433 -15.93 13.66 -43.54
CA GLU A 433 -16.76 14.80 -44.00
C GLU A 433 -17.46 15.53 -42.85
N VAL A 434 -17.63 16.83 -43.06
CA VAL A 434 -18.39 17.74 -42.22
C VAL A 434 -19.75 17.92 -42.86
N GLN A 435 -20.85 17.79 -42.10
CA GLN A 435 -21.97 18.71 -42.29
C GLN A 435 -22.93 18.79 -41.09
N THR A 436 -23.36 20.03 -40.85
CA THR A 436 -24.31 20.52 -39.85
C THR A 436 -25.76 20.20 -40.22
N MET A 437 -26.63 19.94 -39.23
CA MET A 437 -28.04 20.38 -39.28
C MET A 437 -28.61 20.69 -37.89
N THR A 438 -29.08 21.93 -37.72
CA THR A 438 -30.22 22.32 -36.88
C THR A 438 -31.54 22.02 -37.62
N ASP A 439 -32.76 22.06 -37.07
CA ASP A 439 -33.33 22.50 -35.77
C ASP A 439 -34.63 21.64 -35.56
N PRO A 440 -35.63 21.91 -34.66
CA PRO A 440 -35.83 23.02 -33.72
C PRO A 440 -36.21 22.63 -32.27
N ILE A 441 -36.26 23.66 -31.43
CA ILE A 441 -36.95 23.69 -30.12
C ILE A 441 -38.47 23.58 -30.32
N ASP A 442 -39.16 22.82 -29.47
CA ASP A 442 -40.62 22.95 -29.28
C ASP A 442 -40.94 23.40 -27.84
N THR A 443 -41.90 24.31 -27.72
CA THR A 443 -42.23 25.04 -26.49
C THR A 443 -43.69 24.84 -26.12
N THR A 444 -43.98 24.18 -25.00
CA THR A 444 -45.23 24.40 -24.26
C THR A 444 -45.01 24.29 -22.75
N PRO A 445 -45.60 25.19 -21.93
CA PRO A 445 -45.46 25.18 -20.48
C PRO A 445 -46.57 24.39 -19.79
N HIS A 446 -46.25 23.63 -18.75
CA HIS A 446 -47.23 23.15 -17.79
C HIS A 446 -47.05 23.82 -16.42
N SER A 447 -48.19 24.15 -15.82
CA SER A 447 -48.37 25.12 -14.74
C SER A 447 -47.93 24.62 -13.36
N ASP A 448 -47.21 25.46 -12.63
CA ASP A 448 -47.04 25.34 -11.19
C ASP A 448 -48.37 25.49 -10.42
N ALA A 449 -48.53 24.69 -9.37
CA ALA A 449 -49.44 24.97 -8.25
C ALA A 449 -48.60 25.30 -7.01
N PRO A 450 -49.05 26.25 -6.15
CA PRO A 450 -48.13 26.99 -5.29
C PRO A 450 -47.63 26.19 -4.09
N ARG A 451 -46.31 26.03 -3.96
CA ARG A 451 -45.68 25.70 -2.68
C ARG A 451 -45.48 26.97 -1.86
N GLN A 452 -46.08 27.02 -0.66
CA GLN A 452 -45.84 28.11 0.29
C GLN A 452 -44.37 28.11 0.73
N LEU A 453 -43.63 29.19 0.42
CA LEU A 453 -42.39 29.49 1.13
C LEU A 453 -42.72 30.00 2.53
N LEU A 454 -42.45 29.19 3.55
CA LEU A 454 -42.20 29.69 4.89
C LEU A 454 -40.71 30.05 5.00
N ARG A 455 -40.38 31.34 4.83
CA ARG A 455 -39.08 31.85 5.25
C ARG A 455 -39.06 31.94 6.77
N SER A 456 -38.15 31.21 7.41
CA SER A 456 -37.77 31.45 8.81
C SER A 456 -36.31 31.92 8.84
N ASP A 457 -36.09 33.15 9.30
CA ASP A 457 -34.77 33.75 9.38
C ASP A 457 -33.84 33.01 10.35
N SER A 458 -32.54 33.24 10.19
CA SER A 458 -31.47 32.63 10.95
C SER A 458 -31.59 32.84 12.47
N SER A 459 -31.86 31.79 13.24
CA SER A 459 -31.11 31.45 14.48
C SER A 459 -31.70 30.21 15.19
N THR A 460 -30.81 29.36 15.73
CA THR A 460 -31.13 28.25 16.66
C THR A 460 -32.16 27.20 16.20
N ILE A 461 -31.68 26.20 15.45
CA ILE A 461 -32.33 24.88 15.37
C ILE A 461 -31.74 24.00 16.48
N THR A 462 -32.57 23.59 17.45
CA THR A 462 -32.18 22.62 18.48
C THR A 462 -31.93 21.23 17.87
N PRO A 463 -30.95 20.45 18.40
CA PRO A 463 -30.74 19.08 17.95
C PRO A 463 -31.99 18.23 18.24
N PRO A 464 -32.30 17.22 17.41
CA PRO A 464 -33.41 16.31 17.71
C PRO A 464 -33.12 15.55 19.01
N GLU A 465 -33.92 15.82 20.04
CA GLU A 465 -33.89 15.01 21.25
C GLU A 465 -34.30 13.56 20.92
N SER A 466 -33.62 12.62 21.57
CA SER A 466 -33.75 11.20 21.29
C SER A 466 -35.06 10.64 21.85
N GLN A 467 -36.15 10.80 21.11
CA GLN A 467 -37.41 10.08 21.34
C GLN A 467 -37.63 9.04 20.23
N GLY A 468 -37.48 7.76 20.57
CA GLY A 468 -38.08 6.63 19.85
C GLY A 468 -37.33 6.00 18.66
N LEU A 469 -36.34 6.65 18.05
CA LEU A 469 -35.64 6.09 16.88
C LEU A 469 -34.70 4.93 17.24
N GLN A 470 -34.88 3.77 16.58
CA GLN A 470 -34.00 2.61 16.77
C GLN A 470 -32.68 2.74 15.96
N PRO A 471 -31.58 2.12 16.42
CA PRO A 471 -30.35 2.07 15.64
C PRO A 471 -30.56 1.34 14.31
N GLY A 472 -30.32 2.03 13.20
CA GLY A 472 -30.43 1.45 11.84
C GLY A 472 -31.55 2.02 10.98
N THR A 473 -32.48 2.83 11.51
CA THR A 473 -33.51 3.48 10.69
C THR A 473 -32.86 4.38 9.61
N PRO A 474 -33.22 4.21 8.32
CA PRO A 474 -32.74 5.06 7.24
C PRO A 474 -33.39 6.46 7.32
N ILE A 475 -32.59 7.49 7.10
CA ILE A 475 -33.02 8.89 7.14
C ILE A 475 -32.58 9.56 5.83
N GLU A 476 -33.49 10.30 5.20
CA GLU A 476 -33.18 11.11 4.02
C GLU A 476 -32.80 12.53 4.44
N VAL A 477 -31.67 13.03 3.93
CA VAL A 477 -31.18 14.39 4.17
C VAL A 477 -30.96 15.09 2.84
N TRP A 478 -31.51 16.30 2.71
CA TRP A 478 -31.43 17.12 1.51
C TRP A 478 -30.54 18.34 1.75
N PHE A 479 -29.65 18.61 0.79
CA PHE A 479 -28.69 19.71 0.83
C PHE A 479 -29.06 20.78 -0.21
N GLU A 480 -28.97 22.05 0.18
CA GLU A 480 -29.29 23.20 -0.69
C GLU A 480 -28.10 23.72 -1.50
N GLN A 481 -26.92 23.10 -1.35
CA GLN A 481 -25.72 23.45 -2.11
C GLN A 481 -25.09 22.20 -2.73
N GLN A 482 -24.71 22.32 -4.01
CA GLN A 482 -23.90 21.33 -4.70
C GLN A 482 -22.46 21.32 -4.17
N TRP A 483 -21.62 20.42 -4.69
CA TRP A 483 -20.21 20.21 -4.30
C TRP A 483 -19.98 19.39 -3.02
N ILE A 484 -20.51 18.16 -2.99
CA ILE A 484 -20.00 17.10 -2.10
C ILE A 484 -19.63 15.87 -2.93
N ARG A 485 -18.33 15.54 -3.02
CA ARG A 485 -17.88 14.20 -3.44
C ARG A 485 -17.50 13.41 -2.19
N ALA A 486 -18.31 12.41 -1.86
CA ALA A 486 -18.07 11.52 -0.74
C ALA A 486 -17.20 10.33 -1.18
N THR A 487 -15.92 10.32 -0.78
CA THR A 487 -15.06 9.15 -0.99
C THR A 487 -15.12 8.24 0.24
N TYR A 488 -15.71 7.05 0.09
CA TYR A 488 -15.83 6.08 1.18
C TYR A 488 -14.50 5.35 1.43
N LEU A 489 -13.77 5.78 2.46
CA LEU A 489 -12.53 5.13 2.93
C LEU A 489 -12.84 4.17 4.10
N HIS A 490 -13.07 2.89 3.76
CA HIS A 490 -13.05 1.80 4.73
C HIS A 490 -11.59 1.45 5.09
N PRO A 491 -11.19 1.20 6.37
CA PRO A 491 -12.02 0.79 7.50
C PRO A 491 -11.91 1.69 8.76
N LEU A 492 -12.10 3.01 8.65
CA LEU A 492 -12.01 3.92 9.82
C LEU A 492 -13.27 4.76 10.11
N HIS A 493 -14.39 4.50 9.41
CA HIS A 493 -15.66 5.24 9.57
C HIS A 493 -15.50 6.79 9.58
N ARG A 494 -14.57 7.31 8.78
CA ARG A 494 -14.41 8.74 8.53
C ARG A 494 -14.68 9.04 7.06
N LEU A 495 -15.79 9.72 6.80
CA LEU A 495 -16.03 10.38 5.51
C LEU A 495 -15.10 11.58 5.41
N ILE A 496 -14.20 11.57 4.43
CA ILE A 496 -13.40 12.73 4.04
C ILE A 496 -14.07 13.31 2.80
N PHE A 497 -14.50 14.57 2.90
CA PHE A 497 -15.07 15.30 1.78
C PHE A 497 -13.98 16.20 1.18
N SER A 498 -13.71 16.06 -0.13
CA SER A 498 -12.86 17.00 -0.87
C SER A 498 -13.72 17.79 -1.85
N CYS A 499 -13.43 19.09 -1.97
CA CYS A 499 -14.14 20.00 -2.85
C CYS A 499 -13.18 20.48 -3.96
N ARG A 500 -13.61 20.39 -5.22
CA ARG A 500 -12.92 21.00 -6.37
C ARG A 500 -13.80 22.12 -6.92
N SER A 501 -13.21 23.27 -7.20
CA SER A 501 -13.89 24.38 -7.87
C SER A 501 -13.77 24.27 -9.39
N GLN A 502 -14.89 24.20 -10.10
CA GLN A 502 -15.01 24.77 -11.45
C GLN A 502 -16.47 25.16 -11.71
N LYS A 503 -16.68 26.36 -12.27
CA LYS A 503 -18.01 26.98 -12.45
C LYS A 503 -18.93 26.11 -13.31
N LEU A 504 -20.21 25.99 -12.93
CA LEU A 504 -21.42 25.86 -13.76
C LEU A 504 -22.69 25.89 -12.86
N GLU A 505 -23.87 25.82 -13.47
CA GLU A 505 -25.12 26.49 -13.02
C GLU A 505 -25.97 25.79 -11.93
N GLU A 506 -26.88 26.56 -11.30
CA GLU A 506 -27.67 26.18 -10.12
C GLU A 506 -28.78 25.14 -10.40
N GLY A 507 -29.12 24.29 -9.41
CA GLY A 507 -30.46 23.70 -9.34
C GLY A 507 -30.65 22.20 -9.06
N HIS A 508 -29.61 21.38 -8.86
CA HIS A 508 -29.81 19.94 -8.57
C HIS A 508 -29.64 19.57 -7.10
N GLN A 509 -30.57 18.77 -6.59
CA GLN A 509 -30.55 18.15 -5.26
C GLN A 509 -29.83 16.78 -5.26
N VAL A 510 -29.24 16.39 -4.13
CA VAL A 510 -28.54 15.10 -3.96
C VAL A 510 -29.13 14.34 -2.78
N LYS A 511 -29.59 13.10 -3.01
CA LYS A 511 -30.03 12.17 -1.97
C LYS A 511 -28.83 11.41 -1.38
N LEU A 512 -28.75 11.36 -0.05
CA LEU A 512 -27.83 10.50 0.70
C LEU A 512 -28.59 9.70 1.74
N GLU A 513 -28.39 8.38 1.75
CA GLU A 513 -28.91 7.47 2.78
C GLU A 513 -27.80 7.24 3.82
N ILE A 514 -28.06 7.67 5.06
CA ILE A 514 -27.13 7.58 6.19
C ILE A 514 -27.86 7.13 7.45
N SER A 515 -27.17 6.39 8.32
CA SER A 515 -27.77 5.86 9.54
C SER A 515 -27.83 6.90 10.67
N ALA A 516 -28.80 6.76 11.58
CA ALA A 516 -28.99 7.67 12.71
C ALA A 516 -27.73 7.88 13.59
N GLN A 517 -26.84 6.88 13.69
CA GLN A 517 -25.55 7.01 14.39
C GLN A 517 -24.55 7.91 13.65
N GLN A 518 -24.52 7.83 12.30
CA GLN A 518 -23.64 8.66 11.47
C GLN A 518 -24.06 10.14 11.54
N ILE A 519 -25.38 10.42 11.54
CA ILE A 519 -25.92 11.77 11.70
C ILE A 519 -25.46 12.41 13.01
N LYS A 520 -25.46 11.67 14.13
CA LYS A 520 -25.06 12.23 15.44
C LYS A 520 -23.58 12.66 15.48
N VAL A 521 -22.68 11.88 14.86
CA VAL A 521 -21.25 12.22 14.74
C VAL A 521 -21.04 13.38 13.76
N TRP A 522 -21.83 13.44 12.69
CA TRP A 522 -21.75 14.51 11.70
C TRP A 522 -22.27 15.85 12.26
N TRP A 523 -23.41 15.87 12.96
CA TRP A 523 -23.99 17.08 13.57
C TRP A 523 -23.07 17.76 14.59
N GLN A 524 -22.33 16.97 15.37
CA GLN A 524 -21.31 17.49 16.31
C GLN A 524 -20.13 18.20 15.61
N ASN A 525 -19.94 17.97 14.31
CA ASN A 525 -18.86 18.56 13.51
C ASN A 525 -19.36 19.58 12.46
N ALA A 526 -20.65 19.57 12.10
CA ALA A 526 -21.23 20.41 11.05
C ALA A 526 -21.03 21.92 11.27
N SER A 527 -21.02 22.36 12.54
CA SER A 527 -20.72 23.75 12.95
C SER A 527 -19.34 24.26 12.50
N ARG A 528 -18.40 23.36 12.17
CA ARG A 528 -17.06 23.71 11.66
C ARG A 528 -17.00 23.89 10.13
N PHE A 529 -18.00 23.42 9.38
CA PHE A 529 -17.92 23.30 7.92
C PHE A 529 -18.89 24.22 7.13
N LYS A 530 -19.71 25.05 7.80
CA LYS A 530 -20.64 26.01 7.16
C LYS A 530 -21.56 25.40 6.08
N VAL A 531 -22.01 24.15 6.26
CA VAL A 531 -22.99 23.52 5.36
C VAL A 531 -24.40 23.84 5.85
N ALA A 532 -25.27 24.35 4.96
CA ALA A 532 -26.69 24.52 5.22
C ALA A 532 -27.47 23.24 4.88
N ILE A 533 -28.39 22.83 5.76
CA ILE A 533 -29.27 21.68 5.58
C ILE A 533 -30.65 22.21 5.17
N ALA A 534 -31.25 21.66 4.12
CA ALA A 534 -32.51 22.14 3.56
C ALA A 534 -33.75 21.42 4.15
N ASP A 535 -33.71 20.08 4.20
CA ASP A 535 -34.81 19.25 4.73
C ASP A 535 -34.24 17.93 5.29
N ILE A 536 -34.90 17.35 6.29
CA ILE A 536 -34.61 16.02 6.85
C ILE A 536 -35.91 15.25 7.02
N ARG A 537 -36.00 14.06 6.43
CA ARG A 537 -37.18 13.20 6.54
C ARG A 537 -36.83 11.82 7.11
N ILE A 538 -37.65 11.40 8.08
CA ILE A 538 -37.61 10.07 8.67
C ILE A 538 -38.58 9.19 7.87
N LEU A 539 -38.08 8.09 7.30
CA LEU A 539 -38.92 7.10 6.66
C LEU A 539 -39.44 6.12 7.72
N ASN A 540 -40.75 6.15 8.00
CA ASN A 540 -41.42 5.14 8.81
C ASN A 540 -41.91 4.00 7.91
N ASP A 541 -41.41 2.78 8.14
CA ASP A 541 -41.88 1.56 7.46
C ASP A 541 -43.34 1.24 7.82
N SER A 542 -44.27 1.85 7.09
CA SER A 542 -45.71 1.65 7.23
C SER A 542 -46.46 2.00 5.93
N ASN A 543 -45.96 1.52 4.78
CA ASN A 543 -46.72 1.46 3.53
C ASN A 543 -46.17 0.42 2.52
N CYS A 544 -45.92 -0.81 2.98
CA CYS A 544 -45.73 -1.96 2.09
C CYS A 544 -47.09 -2.59 1.72
N HIS A 545 -47.88 -1.90 0.89
CA HIS A 545 -48.99 -2.52 0.18
C HIS A 545 -48.58 -2.79 -1.26
N ALA A 546 -48.54 -4.07 -1.64
CA ALA A 546 -48.27 -4.50 -3.00
C ALA A 546 -49.41 -4.10 -3.95
N PRO A 547 -49.12 -3.66 -5.19
CA PRO A 547 -50.14 -3.57 -6.22
C PRO A 547 -50.56 -4.98 -6.64
N SER A 548 -51.87 -5.23 -6.65
CA SER A 548 -52.48 -6.49 -7.06
C SER A 548 -52.50 -6.68 -8.57
N SER A 549 -52.08 -7.85 -9.04
CA SER A 549 -52.55 -8.48 -10.28
C SER A 549 -52.52 -10.00 -10.12
#